data_AF-A0A939A908-F1
#
_entry.id   AF-A0A939A908-F1
#
_cell.length_a   1.000
_cell.length_b   1.000
_cell.length_c   1.000
_cell.angle_alpha   90.00
_cell.angle_beta   90.00
_cell.angle_gamma   90.00
#
_symmetry.space_group_name_H-M   'P 1'
#
loop_
_entity.id
_entity.type
_entity.pdbx_description
1 polymer ?
#
loop_
_entity_poly.entity_id
_entity_poly.type
_entity_poly.pdbx_seq_one_letter_code
_entity_poly.pdbx_strand_id
1 'polypeptide(L)'
;MGQRGWNRLRPRRTAGLGVGPIRRTGGRRIGWRDPARLWRHTMTRALALLAALELLLSGAATAGERSMVLIVGNNAPVDSDLDTLRFADDDAFRYERFFRLVADEVTVLARADQDSAGLYPDASAAPPTRDNVVAELDEISARAVEAADGGDAVTVFFIFTGHGNYAAEGGGYLHLEDGKLTTRDLFYHLIRHSGSFRLVLLVDACNAGFLVKSRGETDDRRPAGPTGLELEQFTNVALILSSSSTGEVREWGRYLSGIFSHQVRSGLSGAADVDGNGTITFPELASFVDSANQGVKNPSLRLTPYIRPPLADPAMPVIAFSQTRFSRFVSMKFDRPARVTLLDSDLVRYADFNLKAGFSVKVALPGGRDYFVSVDDRLEYVVPAGAEGTVDLGAIEPRQASSLASRGIDDYYVRSLFSTPFGPDVAAEYLASRYGPGLTFTRTFVRPWYENGWGWAAVGAGAVLLGVGAALEGLAVSESDAAQATPWGDERAAHNDRIDTYNTLGIASLVAGGGAVAFGTALFLLDRPVEHVRIVPDLGPGFSLLPLPGGAAVEGRF
;
A
#
# COMPACT_ATOMS: atom_id res chain seq x y z
N MET A 1 32.80 -90.36 -74.46
CA MET A 1 32.42 -88.93 -74.59
C MET A 1 33.19 -88.15 -73.52
N GLY A 2 34.15 -87.26 -73.73
CA GLY A 2 34.92 -86.80 -74.89
C GLY A 2 35.94 -85.76 -74.39
N GLN A 3 37.21 -86.21 -74.25
CA GLN A 3 38.49 -85.53 -74.55
C GLN A 3 38.81 -84.12 -73.98
N ARG A 4 39.87 -83.97 -73.18
CA ARG A 4 41.29 -83.67 -73.53
C ARG A 4 41.49 -82.26 -74.11
N GLY A 5 42.51 -81.57 -73.57
CA GLY A 5 42.76 -80.14 -73.75
C GLY A 5 43.35 -79.73 -75.10
N TRP A 6 43.97 -78.54 -75.16
CA TRP A 6 45.12 -78.17 -76.00
C TRP A 6 45.56 -76.70 -75.79
N ASN A 7 46.87 -76.51 -75.59
CA ASN A 7 47.80 -75.53 -76.20
C ASN A 7 47.60 -74.00 -76.03
N ARG A 8 48.61 -73.31 -75.43
CA ARG A 8 49.68 -72.46 -76.07
C ARG A 8 49.27 -70.98 -76.14
N LEU A 9 50.08 -69.92 -76.03
CA LEU A 9 51.52 -69.56 -75.91
C LEU A 9 51.51 -68.05 -75.50
N ARG A 10 52.22 -67.59 -74.44
CA ARG A 10 53.53 -66.86 -74.41
C ARG A 10 53.60 -65.50 -75.19
N PRO A 11 54.59 -64.61 -74.95
CA PRO A 11 55.13 -64.04 -73.69
C PRO A 11 55.56 -62.54 -73.84
N ARG A 12 55.98 -61.87 -72.75
CA ARG A 12 57.29 -61.17 -72.71
C ARG A 12 57.68 -60.70 -71.29
N ARG A 13 58.90 -61.11 -70.91
CA ARG A 13 59.77 -60.58 -69.84
C ARG A 13 60.18 -59.14 -70.20
N THR A 14 60.56 -58.23 -69.30
CA THR A 14 61.76 -58.22 -68.41
C THR A 14 61.58 -57.06 -67.40
N ALA A 15 61.71 -57.25 -66.09
CA ALA A 15 62.96 -57.25 -65.30
C ALA A 15 63.77 -55.93 -65.37
N GLY A 16 63.91 -55.24 -64.24
CA GLY A 16 64.85 -54.11 -64.10
C GLY A 16 64.66 -53.25 -62.84
N LEU A 17 65.15 -53.75 -61.70
CA LEU A 17 65.96 -53.08 -60.66
C LEU A 17 65.59 -51.66 -60.16
N GLY A 18 65.44 -51.50 -58.84
CA GLY A 18 65.52 -50.19 -58.19
C GLY A 18 65.15 -50.17 -56.71
N VAL A 19 66.15 -49.96 -55.85
CA VAL A 19 66.15 -49.96 -54.39
C VAL A 19 65.62 -48.64 -53.81
N GLY A 20 64.96 -48.65 -52.63
CA GLY A 20 64.86 -47.45 -51.78
C GLY A 20 63.63 -47.36 -50.85
N PRO A 21 63.77 -47.17 -49.52
CA PRO A 21 62.71 -47.33 -48.52
C PRO A 21 61.95 -46.02 -48.20
N ILE A 22 60.66 -46.09 -47.83
CA ILE A 22 59.95 -44.96 -47.23
C ILE A 22 59.10 -45.42 -46.03
N ARG A 23 59.40 -44.80 -44.87
CA ARG A 23 58.69 -44.83 -43.59
C ARG A 23 57.20 -44.45 -43.69
N ARG A 24 56.34 -45.12 -42.92
CA ARG A 24 55.11 -44.57 -42.32
C ARG A 24 54.93 -45.17 -40.91
N THR A 25 55.42 -44.49 -39.87
CA THR A 25 54.70 -43.58 -38.95
C THR A 25 53.58 -44.26 -38.15
N GLY A 26 53.83 -44.43 -36.85
CA GLY A 26 52.91 -45.02 -35.88
C GLY A 26 51.67 -44.17 -35.64
N GLY A 27 50.51 -44.83 -35.69
CA GLY A 27 49.23 -44.28 -35.25
C GLY A 27 49.07 -44.46 -33.75
N ARG A 28 49.05 -43.35 -33.01
CA ARG A 28 48.62 -43.29 -31.61
C ARG A 28 47.15 -43.72 -31.52
N ARG A 29 46.84 -44.71 -30.67
CA ARG A 29 45.48 -44.95 -30.18
C ARG A 29 45.07 -43.76 -29.31
N ILE A 30 44.18 -42.91 -29.82
CA ILE A 30 43.50 -41.88 -29.02
C ILE A 30 42.42 -42.61 -28.24
N GLY A 31 42.61 -42.74 -26.92
CA GLY A 31 41.57 -43.23 -26.01
C GLY A 31 40.40 -42.26 -26.00
N TRP A 32 39.25 -42.71 -26.47
CA TRP A 32 37.99 -41.97 -26.38
C TRP A 32 37.65 -41.79 -24.89
N ARG A 33 37.66 -40.53 -24.42
CA ARG A 33 37.19 -40.20 -23.07
C ARG A 33 35.68 -40.38 -23.04
N ASP A 34 35.23 -41.22 -22.11
CA ASP A 34 33.83 -41.52 -21.81
C ASP A 34 32.99 -40.23 -21.64
N PRO A 35 32.12 -39.88 -22.61
CA PRO A 35 31.38 -38.61 -22.60
C PRO A 35 30.40 -38.50 -21.41
N ALA A 36 30.02 -39.63 -20.82
CA ALA A 36 29.14 -39.68 -19.64
C ALA A 36 29.79 -39.09 -18.36
N ARG A 37 31.12 -39.04 -18.26
CA ARG A 37 31.82 -38.45 -17.10
C ARG A 37 31.90 -36.93 -17.16
N LEU A 38 32.06 -36.35 -18.34
CA LEU A 38 32.08 -34.90 -18.53
C LEU A 38 30.71 -34.28 -18.24
N TRP A 39 29.63 -34.97 -18.59
CA TRP A 39 28.24 -34.56 -18.34
C TRP A 39 27.81 -34.58 -16.87
N ARG A 40 28.29 -35.55 -16.07
CA ARG A 40 27.99 -35.58 -14.63
C ARG A 40 28.56 -34.36 -13.91
N HIS A 41 29.77 -33.93 -14.24
CA HIS A 41 30.45 -32.82 -13.57
C HIS A 41 29.89 -31.44 -13.92
N THR A 42 29.38 -31.24 -15.14
CA THR A 42 28.70 -30.00 -15.52
C THR A 42 27.35 -29.88 -14.82
N MET A 43 26.60 -30.98 -14.70
CA MET A 43 25.30 -31.00 -14.03
C MET A 43 25.41 -30.78 -12.51
N THR A 44 26.43 -31.35 -11.84
CA THR A 44 26.64 -31.11 -10.39
C THR A 44 27.02 -29.66 -10.10
N ARG A 45 27.80 -29.01 -10.97
CA ARG A 45 28.20 -27.60 -10.82
C ARG A 45 27.02 -26.65 -11.06
N ALA A 46 26.15 -26.97 -12.02
CA ALA A 46 24.93 -26.20 -12.28
C ALA A 46 23.95 -26.28 -11.09
N LEU A 47 23.75 -27.47 -10.51
CA LEU A 47 22.90 -27.65 -9.32
C LEU A 47 23.46 -26.98 -8.07
N ALA A 48 24.79 -26.99 -7.88
CA ALA A 48 25.42 -26.30 -6.76
C ALA A 48 25.33 -24.76 -6.88
N LEU A 49 25.42 -24.23 -8.11
CA LEU A 49 25.21 -22.80 -8.37
C LEU A 49 23.75 -22.38 -8.18
N LEU A 50 22.79 -23.22 -8.56
CA LEU A 50 21.36 -23.01 -8.31
C LEU A 50 21.04 -23.01 -6.81
N ALA A 51 21.56 -23.97 -6.04
CA ALA A 51 21.36 -24.03 -4.60
C ALA A 51 22.03 -22.85 -3.85
N ALA A 52 23.22 -22.41 -4.30
CA ALA A 52 23.88 -21.22 -3.74
C ALA A 52 23.11 -19.93 -4.07
N LEU A 53 22.48 -19.86 -5.25
CA LEU A 53 21.63 -18.75 -5.66
C LEU A 53 20.32 -18.72 -4.85
N GLU A 54 19.68 -19.87 -4.61
CA GLU A 54 18.51 -19.99 -3.72
C GLU A 54 18.83 -19.57 -2.27
N LEU A 55 20.01 -19.92 -1.76
CA LEU A 55 20.44 -19.54 -0.41
C LEU A 55 20.76 -18.04 -0.29
N LEU A 56 21.28 -17.43 -1.36
CA LEU A 56 21.50 -15.98 -1.45
C LEU A 56 20.19 -15.19 -1.62
N LEU A 57 19.18 -15.78 -2.26
CA LEU A 57 17.84 -15.19 -2.42
C LEU A 57 16.96 -15.33 -1.16
N SER A 58 17.26 -16.31 -0.28
CA SER A 58 16.48 -16.56 0.95
C SER A 58 16.87 -15.66 2.14
N GLY A 59 17.95 -14.87 2.02
CA GLY A 59 18.52 -14.09 3.14
C GLY A 59 18.02 -12.66 3.30
N ALA A 60 17.20 -12.15 2.38
CA ALA A 60 16.53 -10.86 2.54
C ALA A 60 15.18 -11.11 3.23
N ALA A 61 15.19 -11.22 4.57
CA ALA A 61 13.97 -10.96 5.32
C ALA A 61 13.56 -9.53 4.98
N THR A 62 12.51 -9.37 4.20
CA THR A 62 11.96 -8.06 3.85
C THR A 62 11.43 -7.45 5.15
N ALA A 63 11.94 -6.27 5.52
CA ALA A 63 11.35 -5.46 6.58
C ALA A 63 9.84 -5.40 6.35
N GLY A 64 9.05 -5.92 7.30
CA GLY A 64 7.60 -5.86 7.22
C GLY A 64 7.12 -4.45 7.53
N GLU A 65 6.08 -3.99 6.85
CA GLU A 65 5.31 -2.86 7.37
C GLU A 65 4.34 -3.40 8.42
N ARG A 66 4.33 -2.78 9.60
CA ARG A 66 3.44 -3.18 10.69
C ARG A 66 2.68 -1.99 11.21
N SER A 67 1.40 -2.20 11.46
CA SER A 67 0.48 -1.13 11.83
C SER A 67 -0.33 -1.51 13.06
N MET A 68 -0.37 -0.61 14.04
CA MET A 68 -1.09 -0.81 15.30
C MET A 68 -1.98 0.40 15.56
N VAL A 69 -3.17 0.19 16.12
CA VAL A 69 -4.06 1.28 16.49
C VAL A 69 -4.64 1.09 17.89
N LEU A 70 -4.62 2.17 18.66
CA LEU A 70 -5.40 2.34 19.87
C LEU A 70 -6.52 3.34 19.60
N ILE A 71 -7.77 2.91 19.76
CA ILE A 71 -8.97 3.72 19.58
C ILE A 71 -9.62 3.92 20.94
N VAL A 72 -9.85 5.17 21.32
CA VAL A 72 -10.49 5.54 22.58
C VAL A 72 -11.70 6.40 22.29
N GLY A 73 -12.89 5.95 22.70
CA GLY A 73 -14.13 6.71 22.57
C GLY A 73 -14.80 6.90 23.92
N ASN A 74 -15.06 8.14 24.32
CA ASN A 74 -15.70 8.42 25.59
C ASN A 74 -16.79 9.50 25.49
N ASN A 75 -18.02 9.10 25.83
CA ASN A 75 -19.16 9.99 25.89
C ASN A 75 -19.23 10.80 27.20
N ALA A 76 -18.72 10.25 28.30
CA ALA A 76 -18.97 10.77 29.64
C ALA A 76 -17.83 11.69 30.12
N PRO A 77 -18.05 13.00 30.28
CA PRO A 77 -17.03 13.88 30.84
C PRO A 77 -16.91 13.69 32.36
N VAL A 78 -15.67 13.83 32.86
CA VAL A 78 -15.41 13.95 34.32
C VAL A 78 -15.83 15.30 34.89
N ASP A 79 -15.77 16.36 34.08
CA ASP A 79 -16.13 17.69 34.55
C ASP A 79 -17.65 17.84 34.53
N SER A 80 -18.23 18.19 35.69
CA SER A 80 -19.67 18.19 35.91
C SER A 80 -20.45 19.28 35.16
N ASP A 81 -19.76 20.22 34.52
CA ASP A 81 -20.34 21.30 33.73
C ASP A 81 -20.51 20.94 32.24
N LEU A 82 -20.13 19.72 31.85
CA LEU A 82 -20.29 19.20 30.50
C LEU A 82 -21.37 18.13 30.43
N ASP A 83 -22.20 18.20 29.40
CA ASP A 83 -23.18 17.16 29.10
C ASP A 83 -22.51 15.92 28.49
N THR A 84 -23.12 14.76 28.68
CA THR A 84 -22.73 13.52 28.02
C THR A 84 -22.90 13.64 26.50
N LEU A 85 -21.85 13.28 25.75
CA LEU A 85 -21.90 13.18 24.29
C LEU A 85 -22.74 11.99 23.87
N ARG A 86 -23.13 11.98 22.58
CA ARG A 86 -23.93 10.90 22.02
C ARG A 86 -23.13 9.95 21.12
N PHE A 87 -22.10 10.43 20.44
CA PHE A 87 -21.54 9.73 19.28
C PHE A 87 -20.06 9.33 19.43
N ALA A 88 -19.40 9.60 20.56
CA ALA A 88 -17.98 9.30 20.69
C ALA A 88 -17.73 7.78 20.69
N ASP A 89 -18.55 7.01 21.39
CA ASP A 89 -18.53 5.55 21.36
C ASP A 89 -18.89 5.00 19.96
N ASP A 90 -19.95 5.53 19.30
CA ASP A 90 -20.28 5.20 17.91
C ASP A 90 -19.07 5.36 16.99
N ASP A 91 -18.38 6.50 17.08
CA ASP A 91 -17.23 6.79 16.24
C ASP A 91 -16.05 5.87 16.52
N ALA A 92 -15.82 5.48 17.78
CA ALA A 92 -14.80 4.51 18.13
C ALA A 92 -15.08 3.14 17.48
N PHE A 93 -16.32 2.64 17.52
CA PHE A 93 -16.69 1.38 16.86
C PHE A 93 -16.68 1.49 15.32
N ARG A 94 -16.99 2.65 14.75
CA ARG A 94 -16.83 2.90 13.30
C ARG A 94 -15.36 2.90 12.89
N TYR A 95 -14.49 3.52 13.68
CA TYR A 95 -13.06 3.44 13.47
C TYR A 95 -12.54 2.01 13.64
N GLU A 96 -13.02 1.26 14.63
CA GLU A 96 -12.65 -0.14 14.81
C GLU A 96 -12.94 -0.95 13.54
N ARG A 97 -14.18 -0.88 13.03
CA ARG A 97 -14.58 -1.62 11.82
C ARG A 97 -13.74 -1.24 10.60
N PHE A 98 -13.37 0.03 10.49
CA PHE A 98 -12.51 0.51 9.42
C PHE A 98 -11.06 0.02 9.60
N PHE A 99 -10.47 0.23 10.77
CA PHE A 99 -9.08 -0.10 11.04
C PHE A 99 -8.81 -1.61 11.19
N ARG A 100 -9.81 -2.46 11.43
CA ARG A 100 -9.65 -3.93 11.27
C ARG A 100 -9.19 -4.33 9.86
N LEU A 101 -9.44 -3.48 8.85
CA LEU A 101 -8.97 -3.69 7.49
C LEU A 101 -7.69 -2.91 7.15
N VAL A 102 -7.23 -2.02 8.03
CA VAL A 102 -6.06 -1.16 7.80
C VAL A 102 -4.88 -1.55 8.68
N ALA A 103 -5.11 -1.76 9.97
CA ALA A 103 -4.08 -1.99 10.99
C ALA A 103 -3.97 -3.48 11.36
N ASP A 104 -2.76 -4.01 11.50
CA ASP A 104 -2.51 -5.40 11.92
C ASP A 104 -3.01 -5.70 13.33
N GLU A 105 -2.91 -4.71 14.22
CA GLU A 105 -3.40 -4.78 15.60
C GLU A 105 -4.37 -3.64 15.87
N VAL A 106 -5.54 -3.96 16.44
CA VAL A 106 -6.59 -3.00 16.78
C VAL A 106 -7.02 -3.21 18.22
N THR A 107 -6.80 -2.20 19.06
CA THR A 107 -7.35 -2.14 20.42
C THR A 107 -8.38 -1.02 20.52
N VAL A 108 -9.53 -1.29 21.15
CA VAL A 108 -10.59 -0.31 21.39
C VAL A 108 -10.90 -0.22 22.88
N LEU A 109 -10.94 1.01 23.37
CA LEU A 109 -11.40 1.37 24.70
C LEU A 109 -12.61 2.30 24.57
N ALA A 110 -13.80 1.76 24.80
CA ALA A 110 -15.06 2.49 24.70
C ALA A 110 -16.15 1.79 25.49
N ARG A 111 -17.12 2.55 25.99
CA ARG A 111 -18.35 2.00 26.59
C ARG A 111 -19.51 2.26 25.64
N ALA A 112 -20.01 1.19 25.03
CA ALA A 112 -21.19 1.26 24.18
C ALA A 112 -22.40 1.74 24.99
N ASP A 113 -23.07 2.77 24.48
CA ASP A 113 -24.41 3.12 24.91
C ASP A 113 -25.45 2.16 24.32
N GLN A 114 -26.73 2.42 24.55
CA GLN A 114 -27.82 1.55 24.07
C GLN A 114 -27.90 1.49 22.53
N ASP A 115 -27.67 2.61 21.84
CA ASP A 115 -27.76 2.70 20.39
C ASP A 115 -26.55 1.95 19.77
N SER A 116 -25.34 2.22 20.28
CA SER A 116 -24.09 1.56 19.88
C SER A 116 -24.12 0.05 20.14
N ALA A 117 -24.63 -0.40 21.30
CA ALA A 117 -24.73 -1.82 21.60
C ALA A 117 -25.70 -2.56 20.65
N GLY A 118 -26.70 -1.86 20.12
CA GLY A 118 -27.61 -2.39 19.10
C GLY A 118 -26.96 -2.52 17.72
N LEU A 119 -26.15 -1.52 17.32
CA LEU A 119 -25.46 -1.49 16.02
C LEU A 119 -24.19 -2.35 15.98
N TYR A 120 -23.52 -2.51 17.12
CA TYR A 120 -22.25 -3.20 17.25
C TYR A 120 -22.30 -4.31 18.33
N PRO A 121 -23.20 -5.30 18.21
CA PRO A 121 -23.42 -6.31 19.25
C PRO A 121 -22.20 -7.23 19.49
N ASP A 122 -21.32 -7.35 18.49
CA ASP A 122 -20.09 -8.16 18.56
C ASP A 122 -18.87 -7.34 19.02
N ALA A 123 -19.02 -6.03 19.28
CA ALA A 123 -17.92 -5.21 19.73
C ALA A 123 -17.57 -5.54 21.18
N SER A 124 -16.29 -5.82 21.42
CA SER A 124 -15.75 -6.10 22.75
C SER A 124 -14.68 -5.07 23.05
N ALA A 125 -15.02 -4.09 23.88
CA ALA A 125 -14.11 -3.02 24.29
C ALA A 125 -14.07 -2.93 25.82
N ALA A 126 -12.87 -2.71 26.37
CA ALA A 126 -12.73 -2.35 27.77
C ALA A 126 -13.16 -0.88 27.97
N PRO A 127 -13.59 -0.48 29.19
CA PRO A 127 -14.01 0.90 29.41
C PRO A 127 -12.83 1.86 29.27
N PRO A 128 -13.05 3.10 28.78
CA PRO A 128 -12.02 4.11 28.57
C PRO A 128 -11.66 4.81 29.89
N THR A 129 -11.33 4.03 30.93
CA THR A 129 -10.81 4.54 32.20
C THR A 129 -9.34 4.94 32.05
N ARG A 130 -8.84 5.84 32.89
CA ARG A 130 -7.44 6.27 32.90
C ARG A 130 -6.47 5.12 33.02
N ASP A 131 -6.75 4.16 33.91
CA ASP A 131 -5.85 3.01 34.11
C ASP A 131 -5.77 2.14 32.86
N ASN A 132 -6.90 1.80 32.23
CA ASN A 132 -6.91 1.05 30.97
C ASN A 132 -6.22 1.80 29.82
N VAL A 133 -6.46 3.10 29.68
CA VAL A 133 -5.86 3.91 28.60
C VAL A 133 -4.35 4.01 28.80
N VAL A 134 -3.88 4.30 30.01
CA VAL A 134 -2.44 4.39 30.30
C VAL A 134 -1.76 3.04 30.10
N ALA A 135 -2.37 1.95 30.59
CA ALA A 135 -1.85 0.61 30.39
C ALA A 135 -1.71 0.27 28.90
N GLU A 136 -2.73 0.53 28.09
CA GLU A 136 -2.68 0.24 26.66
C GLU A 136 -1.71 1.15 25.90
N LEU A 137 -1.54 2.41 26.31
CA LEU A 137 -0.50 3.30 25.74
C LEU A 137 0.90 2.76 26.00
N ASP A 138 1.17 2.27 27.22
CA ASP A 138 2.45 1.64 27.55
C ASP A 138 2.65 0.33 26.76
N GLU A 139 1.61 -0.50 26.67
CA GLU A 139 1.67 -1.78 25.96
C GLU A 139 1.87 -1.61 24.45
N ILE A 140 1.09 -0.75 23.78
CA ILE A 140 1.21 -0.52 22.33
C ILE A 140 2.58 0.09 22.00
N SER A 141 3.10 0.99 22.84
CA SER A 141 4.44 1.56 22.68
C SER A 141 5.53 0.50 22.82
N ALA A 142 5.41 -0.41 23.80
CA ALA A 142 6.35 -1.49 23.99
C ALA A 142 6.35 -2.47 22.79
N ARG A 143 5.17 -2.88 22.32
CA ARG A 143 5.03 -3.73 21.12
C ARG A 143 5.59 -3.05 19.87
N ALA A 144 5.34 -1.76 19.70
CA ALA A 144 5.84 -0.99 18.57
C ALA A 144 7.37 -0.88 18.56
N VAL A 145 7.99 -0.62 19.72
CA VAL A 145 9.46 -0.60 19.86
C VAL A 145 10.04 -1.98 19.60
N GLU A 146 9.45 -3.05 20.15
CA GLU A 146 9.92 -4.41 19.92
C GLU A 146 9.87 -4.79 18.43
N ALA A 147 8.78 -4.48 17.73
CA ALA A 147 8.66 -4.71 16.29
C ALA A 147 9.67 -3.88 15.48
N ALA A 148 9.86 -2.61 15.84
CA ALA A 148 10.84 -1.75 15.18
C ALA A 148 12.29 -2.23 15.39
N ASP A 149 12.64 -2.65 16.61
CA ASP A 149 13.94 -3.25 16.93
C ASP A 149 14.15 -4.58 16.20
N GLY A 150 13.06 -5.28 15.87
CA GLY A 150 13.03 -6.45 14.99
C GLY A 150 13.23 -6.15 13.50
N GLY A 151 13.24 -4.87 13.11
CA GLY A 151 13.46 -4.41 11.74
C GLY A 151 12.20 -4.04 10.97
N ASP A 152 11.01 -4.08 11.58
CA ASP A 152 9.76 -3.67 10.95
C ASP A 152 9.65 -2.14 10.82
N ALA A 153 9.04 -1.67 9.75
CA ALA A 153 8.59 -0.28 9.62
C ALA A 153 7.24 -0.12 10.33
N VAL A 154 7.26 0.37 11.56
CA VAL A 154 6.07 0.42 12.42
C VAL A 154 5.34 1.77 12.33
N THR A 155 4.03 1.73 12.17
CA THR A 155 3.13 2.89 12.31
C THR A 155 2.11 2.63 13.43
N VAL A 156 2.05 3.54 14.40
CA VAL A 156 1.08 3.53 15.50
C VAL A 156 0.07 4.65 15.29
N PHE A 157 -1.22 4.32 15.35
CA PHE A 157 -2.31 5.27 15.36
C PHE A 157 -2.87 5.38 16.78
N PHE A 158 -2.98 6.60 17.30
CA PHE A 158 -3.78 6.90 18.48
C PHE A 158 -4.99 7.71 18.04
N ILE A 159 -6.17 7.12 18.17
CA ILE A 159 -7.44 7.70 17.77
C ILE A 159 -8.25 8.00 19.03
N PHE A 160 -8.63 9.26 19.22
CA PHE A 160 -9.49 9.66 20.33
C PHE A 160 -10.73 10.39 19.83
N THR A 161 -11.89 10.02 20.35
CA THR A 161 -13.17 10.71 20.14
C THR A 161 -13.79 11.04 21.50
N GLY A 162 -14.18 12.30 21.70
CA GLY A 162 -14.84 12.70 22.95
C GLY A 162 -14.58 14.14 23.36
N HIS A 163 -14.73 14.42 24.65
CA HIS A 163 -14.49 15.76 25.19
C HIS A 163 -12.99 16.05 25.35
N GLY A 164 -12.62 17.29 25.01
CA GLY A 164 -11.29 17.84 25.21
C GLY A 164 -11.37 19.25 25.76
N ASN A 165 -10.44 19.59 26.64
CA ASN A 165 -10.40 20.88 27.31
C ASN A 165 -8.95 21.23 27.69
N TYR A 166 -8.74 22.36 28.34
CA TYR A 166 -7.42 22.79 28.80
C TYR A 166 -7.49 23.22 30.27
N ALA A 167 -6.39 23.00 30.99
CA ALA A 167 -6.28 23.40 32.39
C ALA A 167 -5.94 24.89 32.50
N ALA A 168 -6.08 25.47 33.71
CA ALA A 168 -5.80 26.89 33.95
C ALA A 168 -4.33 27.26 33.65
N GLU A 169 -3.42 26.30 33.86
CA GLU A 169 -2.01 26.32 33.51
C GLU A 169 -1.72 26.21 32.00
N GLY A 170 -2.75 26.01 31.17
CA GLY A 170 -2.68 26.02 29.70
C GLY A 170 -2.43 24.66 29.04
N GLY A 171 -2.26 23.58 29.81
CA GLY A 171 -2.08 22.24 29.27
C GLY A 171 -3.41 21.61 28.82
N GLY A 172 -3.44 21.06 27.60
CA GLY A 172 -4.59 20.31 27.09
C GLY A 172 -4.80 18.97 27.82
N TYR A 173 -6.05 18.53 27.89
CA TYR A 173 -6.42 17.19 28.32
C TYR A 173 -7.68 16.69 27.62
N LEU A 174 -7.83 15.37 27.64
CA LEU A 174 -8.98 14.62 27.13
C LEU A 174 -9.73 14.00 28.30
N HIS A 175 -11.05 13.98 28.23
CA HIS A 175 -11.87 13.38 29.28
C HIS A 175 -11.98 11.87 29.05
N LEU A 176 -11.61 11.10 30.07
CA LEU A 176 -11.84 9.66 30.17
C LEU A 176 -13.03 9.37 31.08
N GLU A 177 -13.43 8.11 31.22
CA GLU A 177 -14.62 7.73 32.01
C GLU A 177 -14.49 8.15 33.50
N ASP A 178 -13.28 8.08 34.06
CA ASP A 178 -12.99 8.26 35.48
C ASP A 178 -11.85 9.26 35.76
N GLY A 179 -11.31 9.90 34.72
CA GLY A 179 -10.16 10.79 34.85
C GLY A 179 -9.86 11.64 33.62
N LYS A 180 -8.71 12.32 33.66
CA LYS A 180 -8.20 13.13 32.55
C LYS A 180 -6.96 12.44 31.96
N LEU A 181 -6.88 12.41 30.64
CA LEU A 181 -5.66 12.08 29.91
C LEU A 181 -5.00 13.38 29.46
N THR A 182 -3.90 13.75 30.09
CA THR A 182 -3.21 15.02 29.84
C THR A 182 -2.21 14.91 28.70
N THR A 183 -1.78 16.05 28.15
CA THR A 183 -0.60 16.13 27.26
C THR A 183 0.62 15.42 27.86
N ARG A 184 0.80 15.54 29.19
CA ARG A 184 1.90 14.90 29.91
C ARG A 184 1.79 13.38 29.89
N ASP A 185 0.59 12.84 30.06
CA ASP A 185 0.37 11.39 29.98
C ASP A 185 0.69 10.87 28.58
N LEU A 186 0.16 11.53 27.53
CA LEU A 186 0.47 11.18 26.13
C LEU A 186 1.98 11.26 25.82
N PHE A 187 2.66 12.27 26.36
CA PHE A 187 4.10 12.40 26.23
C PHE A 187 4.85 11.20 26.82
N TYR A 188 4.55 10.87 28.09
CA TYR A 188 5.28 9.84 28.82
C TYR A 188 4.94 8.43 28.36
N HIS A 189 3.69 8.17 27.97
CA HIS A 189 3.26 6.81 27.65
C HIS A 189 3.32 6.49 26.16
N LEU A 190 3.45 7.49 25.27
CA LEU A 190 3.42 7.26 23.81
C LEU A 190 4.49 8.06 23.06
N ILE A 191 4.47 9.40 23.13
CA ILE A 191 5.25 10.24 22.21
C ILE A 191 6.76 10.13 22.47
N ARG A 192 7.22 10.04 23.71
CA ARG A 192 8.67 9.89 23.99
C ARG A 192 9.26 8.60 23.39
N HIS A 193 8.43 7.59 23.12
CA HIS A 193 8.84 6.30 22.57
C HIS A 193 8.88 6.29 21.04
N SER A 194 8.29 7.32 20.41
CA SER A 194 8.10 7.34 18.97
C SER A 194 9.41 7.53 18.18
N GLY A 195 10.56 7.71 18.83
CA GLY A 195 11.87 7.67 18.16
C GLY A 195 12.11 6.38 17.35
N SER A 196 11.42 5.28 17.66
CA SER A 196 11.52 4.00 16.95
C SER A 196 10.37 3.73 15.96
N PHE A 197 9.32 4.54 15.90
CA PHE A 197 8.14 4.27 15.06
C PHE A 197 7.43 5.55 14.58
N ARG A 198 6.66 5.46 13.51
CA ARG A 198 5.81 6.58 13.05
C ARG A 198 4.57 6.65 13.93
N LEU A 199 4.21 7.84 14.42
CA LEU A 199 3.03 8.03 15.27
C LEU A 199 2.03 8.96 14.59
N VAL A 200 0.77 8.54 14.46
CA VAL A 200 -0.33 9.35 13.95
C VAL A 200 -1.31 9.63 15.08
N LEU A 201 -1.44 10.89 15.50
CA LEU A 201 -2.45 11.31 16.47
C LEU A 201 -3.69 11.83 15.75
N LEU A 202 -4.79 11.08 15.84
CA LEU A 202 -6.10 11.47 15.33
C LEU A 202 -7.01 11.79 16.51
N VAL A 203 -7.33 13.07 16.73
CA VAL A 203 -8.10 13.49 17.90
C VAL A 203 -9.31 14.31 17.47
N ASP A 204 -10.50 13.74 17.63
CA ASP A 204 -11.79 14.42 17.51
C ASP A 204 -12.29 14.86 18.89
N ALA A 205 -11.75 15.99 19.34
CA ALA A 205 -12.16 16.64 20.58
C ALA A 205 -12.10 18.16 20.44
N CYS A 206 -12.97 18.88 21.16
CA CYS A 206 -12.83 20.32 21.29
C CYS A 206 -11.45 20.66 21.87
N ASN A 207 -10.85 21.76 21.43
CA ASN A 207 -9.55 22.22 21.93
C ASN A 207 -8.39 21.20 21.74
N ALA A 208 -8.50 20.19 20.85
CA ALA A 208 -7.44 19.19 20.65
C ALA A 208 -6.08 19.81 20.23
N GLY A 209 -6.09 21.00 19.62
CA GLY A 209 -4.86 21.75 19.33
C GLY A 209 -4.04 22.13 20.59
N PHE A 210 -4.66 22.25 21.76
CA PHE A 210 -3.97 22.49 23.03
C PHE A 210 -3.30 21.25 23.60
N LEU A 211 -3.57 20.06 23.07
CA LEU A 211 -2.79 18.87 23.43
C LEU A 211 -1.36 18.98 22.92
N VAL A 212 -1.16 19.63 21.76
CA VAL A 212 0.10 19.56 21.01
C VAL A 212 0.80 20.91 20.79
N LYS A 213 0.28 22.01 21.35
CA LYS A 213 0.92 23.33 21.26
C LYS A 213 1.68 23.64 22.54
N SER A 214 2.97 23.94 22.43
CA SER A 214 3.66 24.76 23.43
C SER A 214 3.13 26.20 23.33
N ARG A 215 2.91 26.83 24.49
CA ARG A 215 2.37 28.20 24.54
C ARG A 215 3.35 29.16 23.88
N GLY A 216 2.92 29.83 22.81
CA GLY A 216 3.57 31.02 22.30
C GLY A 216 3.54 32.15 23.34
N GLU A 217 4.68 32.82 23.47
CA GLU A 217 5.04 33.91 24.37
C GLU A 217 3.91 34.93 24.63
N THR A 218 3.03 34.66 25.61
CA THR A 218 2.11 35.68 26.15
C THR A 218 1.86 35.46 27.64
N ASP A 219 2.38 36.41 28.40
CA ASP A 219 2.12 36.78 29.80
C ASP A 219 2.91 36.07 30.91
N ASP A 220 3.44 36.92 31.80
CA ASP A 220 4.68 36.82 32.53
C ASP A 220 4.47 36.28 33.96
N ARG A 221 3.86 35.09 34.09
CA ARG A 221 3.67 34.43 35.39
C ARG A 221 3.86 32.91 35.31
N ARG A 222 5.03 32.46 35.77
CA ARG A 222 5.41 31.05 36.02
C ARG A 222 4.54 30.40 37.12
N PRO A 223 4.25 29.08 37.04
CA PRO A 223 5.24 28.06 37.46
C PRO A 223 5.41 26.81 36.55
N ALA A 224 6.65 26.32 36.53
CA ALA A 224 7.18 24.95 36.31
C ALA A 224 6.70 24.05 35.15
N GLY A 225 7.57 23.88 34.13
CA GLY A 225 7.62 22.75 33.19
C GLY A 225 7.03 23.03 31.80
N PRO A 226 7.51 22.38 30.72
CA PRO A 226 6.90 22.51 29.39
C PRO A 226 5.49 21.90 29.42
N THR A 227 4.46 22.74 29.36
CA THR A 227 3.04 22.35 29.42
C THR A 227 2.42 22.04 28.06
N GLY A 228 3.22 22.02 26.99
CA GLY A 228 2.81 21.62 25.66
C GLY A 228 3.91 20.83 24.95
N LEU A 229 3.52 19.98 23.99
CA LEU A 229 4.45 19.27 23.11
C LEU A 229 5.05 20.29 22.11
N GLU A 230 6.38 20.42 22.09
CA GLU A 230 7.06 21.05 20.95
C GLU A 230 7.18 20.01 19.84
N LEU A 231 6.22 20.02 18.91
CA LEU A 231 6.17 19.06 17.80
C LEU A 231 7.42 19.12 16.90
N GLU A 232 8.13 20.25 16.88
CA GLU A 232 9.42 20.38 16.20
C GLU A 232 10.47 19.39 16.75
N GLN A 233 10.34 18.96 18.00
CA GLN A 233 11.21 17.97 18.62
C GLN A 233 10.81 16.52 18.29
N PHE A 234 9.60 16.30 17.79
CA PHE A 234 9.01 14.99 17.49
C PHE A 234 8.69 14.86 16.02
N THR A 235 9.73 14.82 15.20
CA THR A 235 9.63 14.88 13.74
C THR A 235 8.91 13.69 13.11
N ASN A 236 8.77 12.58 13.83
CA ASN A 236 8.10 11.36 13.39
C ASN A 236 6.58 11.32 13.75
N VAL A 237 6.04 12.40 14.32
CA VAL A 237 4.62 12.51 14.72
C VAL A 237 3.80 13.26 13.67
N ALA A 238 2.76 12.61 13.18
CA ALA A 238 1.69 13.16 12.36
C ALA A 238 0.46 13.54 13.20
N LEU A 239 -0.29 14.52 12.71
CA LEU A 239 -1.44 15.07 13.43
C LEU A 239 -2.68 15.17 12.53
N ILE A 240 -3.83 14.75 13.06
CA ILE A 240 -5.16 14.88 12.48
C ILE A 240 -6.10 15.32 13.61
N LEU A 241 -6.17 16.63 13.85
CA LEU A 241 -6.87 17.19 15.02
C LEU A 241 -8.10 17.98 14.60
N SER A 242 -9.20 17.75 15.30
CA SER A 242 -10.35 18.65 15.28
C SER A 242 -9.99 19.94 16.01
N SER A 243 -10.30 21.10 15.43
CA SER A 243 -10.18 22.39 16.11
C SER A 243 -11.35 23.25 15.69
N SER A 244 -12.08 23.80 16.66
CA SER A 244 -13.10 24.83 16.43
C SER A 244 -12.49 26.21 16.70
N SER A 245 -12.84 27.20 15.87
CA SER A 245 -12.21 28.52 15.87
C SER A 245 -12.74 29.49 16.96
N THR A 246 -13.65 29.05 17.82
CA THR A 246 -14.30 29.93 18.82
C THR A 246 -14.54 29.20 20.14
N GLY A 247 -13.99 29.74 21.23
CA GLY A 247 -13.96 29.10 22.54
C GLY A 247 -15.25 29.09 23.38
N GLU A 248 -16.45 29.31 22.82
CA GLU A 248 -17.61 29.62 23.68
C GLU A 248 -18.97 29.04 23.27
N VAL A 249 -19.06 27.87 22.60
CA VAL A 249 -20.39 27.25 22.47
C VAL A 249 -20.39 25.79 22.89
N ARG A 250 -20.54 25.61 24.21
CA ARG A 250 -20.65 24.33 24.94
C ARG A 250 -21.75 23.42 24.39
N GLU A 251 -22.82 23.99 23.85
CA GLU A 251 -23.98 23.24 23.35
C GLU A 251 -23.72 22.54 21.99
N TRP A 252 -22.86 23.10 21.13
CA TRP A 252 -22.61 22.53 19.80
C TRP A 252 -21.53 21.46 19.78
N GLY A 253 -20.69 21.36 20.82
CA GLY A 253 -19.73 20.25 20.96
C GLY A 253 -20.41 18.88 20.91
N ARG A 254 -21.64 18.80 21.45
CA ARG A 254 -22.51 17.61 21.38
C ARG A 254 -22.85 17.18 19.95
N TYR A 255 -23.00 18.14 19.02
CA TYR A 255 -23.41 17.89 17.63
C TYR A 255 -22.22 17.84 16.66
N LEU A 256 -21.13 18.54 16.98
CA LEU A 256 -19.90 18.57 16.19
C LEU A 256 -19.04 17.34 16.43
N SER A 257 -19.09 16.74 17.62
CA SER A 257 -18.44 15.47 17.92
C SER A 257 -18.99 14.41 16.97
N GLY A 258 -18.09 13.85 16.16
CA GLY A 258 -18.40 12.87 15.11
C GLY A 258 -18.55 13.42 13.70
N ILE A 259 -18.75 14.74 13.52
CA ILE A 259 -18.69 15.33 12.18
C ILE A 259 -17.27 15.25 11.63
N PHE A 260 -16.27 15.63 12.43
CA PHE A 260 -14.88 15.56 12.01
C PHE A 260 -14.45 14.10 11.79
N SER A 261 -14.77 13.21 12.72
CA SER A 261 -14.50 11.77 12.55
C SER A 261 -15.13 11.21 11.28
N HIS A 262 -16.37 11.60 10.95
CA HIS A 262 -17.05 11.21 9.71
C HIS A 262 -16.38 11.76 8.45
N GLN A 263 -15.97 13.03 8.46
CA GLN A 263 -15.22 13.64 7.35
C GLN A 263 -13.89 12.93 7.12
N VAL A 264 -13.15 12.64 8.19
CA VAL A 264 -11.88 11.93 8.11
C VAL A 264 -12.09 10.53 7.55
N ARG A 265 -13.02 9.74 8.10
CA ARG A 265 -13.32 8.38 7.57
C ARG A 265 -13.79 8.41 6.12
N SER A 266 -14.61 9.39 5.73
CA SER A 266 -15.04 9.55 4.34
C SER A 266 -13.83 9.76 3.42
N GLY A 267 -12.91 10.65 3.80
CA GLY A 267 -11.66 10.88 3.06
C GLY A 267 -10.77 9.64 3.00
N LEU A 268 -10.52 9.00 4.15
CA LEU A 268 -9.70 7.79 4.29
C LEU A 268 -10.26 6.58 3.56
N SER A 269 -11.58 6.50 3.36
CA SER A 269 -12.21 5.46 2.55
C SER A 269 -11.90 5.57 1.06
N GLY A 270 -11.30 6.67 0.60
CA GLY A 270 -10.91 6.88 -0.78
C GLY A 270 -11.44 8.18 -1.39
N ALA A 271 -12.37 8.86 -0.71
CA ALA A 271 -12.96 10.10 -1.24
C ALA A 271 -11.95 11.26 -1.35
N ALA A 272 -10.84 11.18 -0.61
CA ALA A 272 -9.75 12.15 -0.66
C ALA A 272 -8.68 11.83 -1.72
N ASP A 273 -8.67 10.63 -2.33
CA ASP A 273 -7.68 10.19 -3.32
C ASP A 273 -7.84 11.00 -4.61
N VAL A 274 -7.16 12.14 -4.69
CA VAL A 274 -7.42 13.13 -5.72
C VAL A 274 -6.67 12.82 -7.01
N ASP A 275 -5.55 12.14 -6.89
CA ASP A 275 -4.73 11.71 -8.03
C ASP A 275 -5.10 10.29 -8.52
N GLY A 276 -5.85 9.52 -7.73
CA GLY A 276 -6.38 8.21 -8.05
C GLY A 276 -5.33 7.10 -7.97
N ASN A 277 -4.28 7.29 -7.15
CA ASN A 277 -3.16 6.35 -7.02
C ASN A 277 -3.43 5.24 -5.96
N GLY A 278 -4.57 5.29 -5.26
CA GLY A 278 -4.93 4.33 -4.22
C GLY A 278 -4.25 4.58 -2.87
N THR A 279 -3.69 5.76 -2.67
CA THR A 279 -3.01 6.21 -1.45
C THR A 279 -3.56 7.56 -1.02
N ILE A 280 -3.90 7.70 0.26
CA ILE A 280 -4.38 8.94 0.84
C ILE A 280 -3.23 9.59 1.59
N THR A 281 -2.80 10.76 1.13
CA THR A 281 -1.79 11.58 1.80
C THR A 281 -2.41 12.56 2.80
N PHE A 282 -1.62 13.07 3.74
CA PHE A 282 -2.08 14.10 4.68
C PHE A 282 -2.59 15.37 3.97
N PRO A 283 -1.93 15.88 2.91
CA PRO A 283 -2.41 17.06 2.20
C PRO A 283 -3.72 16.81 1.43
N GLU A 284 -3.92 15.61 0.86
CA GLU A 284 -5.19 15.21 0.25
C GLU A 284 -6.32 15.20 1.27
N LEU A 285 -6.11 14.50 2.39
CA LEU A 285 -7.07 14.45 3.48
C LEU A 285 -7.40 15.86 4.00
N ALA A 286 -6.38 16.69 4.19
CA ALA A 286 -6.56 18.07 4.65
C ALA A 286 -7.42 18.89 3.67
N SER A 287 -7.15 18.79 2.36
CA SER A 287 -7.91 19.49 1.33
C SER A 287 -9.36 19.00 1.21
N PHE A 288 -9.57 17.68 1.36
CA PHE A 288 -10.89 17.06 1.35
C PHE A 288 -11.73 17.54 2.53
N VAL A 289 -11.17 17.51 3.75
CA VAL A 289 -11.87 17.97 4.96
C VAL A 289 -12.10 19.48 4.92
N ASP A 290 -11.17 20.28 4.40
CA ASP A 290 -11.40 21.73 4.20
C ASP A 290 -12.59 21.96 3.26
N SER A 291 -12.59 21.33 2.08
CA SER A 291 -13.68 21.42 1.10
C SER A 291 -15.04 21.01 1.70
N ALA A 292 -15.07 19.94 2.49
CA ALA A 292 -16.26 19.46 3.18
C ALA A 292 -16.88 20.53 4.11
N ASN A 293 -16.07 21.46 4.64
CA ASN A 293 -16.50 22.50 5.57
C ASN A 293 -16.69 23.89 4.91
N GLN A 294 -16.30 24.09 3.64
CA GLN A 294 -16.38 25.40 2.98
C GLN A 294 -17.82 25.95 2.90
N GLY A 295 -18.81 25.08 2.80
CA GLY A 295 -20.24 25.46 2.77
C GLY A 295 -20.80 25.93 4.12
N VAL A 296 -20.09 25.67 5.23
CA VAL A 296 -20.55 26.04 6.57
C VAL A 296 -20.33 27.53 6.79
N LYS A 297 -21.42 28.29 6.67
CA LYS A 297 -21.40 29.76 6.78
C LYS A 297 -21.21 30.25 8.19
N ASN A 298 -21.75 29.55 9.20
CA ASN A 298 -21.65 29.96 10.59
C ASN A 298 -20.23 29.63 11.11
N PRO A 299 -19.39 30.64 11.45
CA PRO A 299 -18.04 30.40 11.91
C PRO A 299 -17.96 29.55 13.19
N SER A 300 -18.95 29.66 14.08
CA SER A 300 -19.02 28.89 15.32
C SER A 300 -19.32 27.41 15.10
N LEU A 301 -19.84 27.04 13.92
CA LEU A 301 -20.13 25.67 13.52
C LEU A 301 -19.11 25.13 12.50
N ARG A 302 -18.21 25.98 12.02
CA ARG A 302 -17.21 25.62 11.01
C ARG A 302 -16.00 24.99 11.70
N LEU A 303 -15.71 23.75 11.31
CA LEU A 303 -14.49 23.07 11.72
C LEU A 303 -13.28 23.71 11.04
N THR A 304 -12.20 23.87 11.79
CA THR A 304 -10.88 24.32 11.33
C THR A 304 -9.87 23.21 11.63
N PRO A 305 -9.90 22.09 10.90
CA PRO A 305 -9.07 20.93 11.19
C PRO A 305 -7.58 21.27 11.06
N TYR A 306 -6.76 20.63 11.89
CA TYR A 306 -5.30 20.71 11.81
C TYR A 306 -4.74 19.34 11.39
N ILE A 307 -4.38 19.22 10.11
CA ILE A 307 -3.91 17.98 9.52
C ILE A 307 -2.50 18.20 8.97
N ARG A 308 -1.52 17.45 9.49
CA ARG A 308 -0.10 17.58 9.14
C ARG A 308 0.59 16.21 9.10
N PRO A 309 1.43 15.94 8.08
CA PRO A 309 2.29 14.77 8.08
C PRO A 309 3.42 14.91 9.12
N PRO A 310 4.19 13.84 9.38
CA PRO A 310 5.42 13.93 10.17
C PRO A 310 6.43 14.86 9.48
N LEU A 311 7.18 15.64 10.26
CA LEU A 311 8.23 16.52 9.73
C LEU A 311 9.39 15.73 9.10
N ALA A 312 9.71 14.56 9.63
CA ALA A 312 10.76 13.67 9.13
C ALA A 312 10.39 12.99 7.80
N ASP A 313 9.08 12.83 7.54
CA ASP A 313 8.57 12.16 6.35
C ASP A 313 7.28 12.81 5.84
N PRO A 314 7.37 13.98 5.18
CA PRO A 314 6.20 14.69 4.66
C PRO A 314 5.41 13.92 3.59
N ALA A 315 6.02 12.89 3.01
CA ALA A 315 5.42 12.05 1.98
C ALA A 315 4.73 10.80 2.54
N MET A 316 4.82 10.56 3.86
CA MET A 316 4.16 9.44 4.51
C MET A 316 2.66 9.41 4.17
N PRO A 317 2.12 8.30 3.67
CA PRO A 317 0.69 8.17 3.47
C PRO A 317 -0.03 8.05 4.81
N VAL A 318 -1.26 8.56 4.89
CA VAL A 318 -2.16 8.22 6.00
C VAL A 318 -2.62 6.77 5.85
N ILE A 319 -3.00 6.38 4.63
CA ILE A 319 -3.39 5.03 4.25
C ILE A 319 -2.94 4.77 2.81
N ALA A 320 -2.38 3.60 2.52
CA ALA A 320 -2.18 3.09 1.17
C ALA A 320 -3.00 1.81 1.00
N PHE A 321 -3.98 1.76 0.10
CA PHE A 321 -4.87 0.60 -0.02
C PHE A 321 -4.14 -0.69 -0.40
N SER A 322 -3.00 -0.60 -1.07
CA SER A 322 -2.10 -1.72 -1.36
C SER A 322 -1.56 -2.42 -0.10
N GLN A 323 -1.53 -1.73 1.04
CA GLN A 323 -1.08 -2.23 2.34
C GLN A 323 -2.25 -2.62 3.25
N THR A 324 -3.49 -2.56 2.75
CA THR A 324 -4.69 -2.86 3.53
C THR A 324 -5.31 -4.20 3.12
N ARG A 325 -6.28 -4.65 3.92
CA ARG A 325 -7.10 -5.84 3.64
C ARG A 325 -8.40 -5.52 2.90
N PHE A 326 -8.55 -4.30 2.37
CA PHE A 326 -9.69 -3.95 1.53
C PHE A 326 -9.62 -4.70 0.18
N SER A 327 -10.63 -5.52 -0.10
CA SER A 327 -10.77 -6.25 -1.36
C SER A 327 -11.92 -5.76 -2.24
N ARG A 328 -12.77 -4.87 -1.71
CA ARG A 328 -13.99 -4.37 -2.35
C ARG A 328 -13.94 -2.86 -2.46
N PHE A 329 -14.27 -2.37 -3.64
CA PHE A 329 -14.29 -0.95 -3.96
C PHE A 329 -15.48 -0.62 -4.86
N VAL A 330 -15.98 0.60 -4.76
CA VAL A 330 -16.91 1.17 -5.74
C VAL A 330 -16.23 2.35 -6.43
N SER A 331 -16.17 2.31 -7.76
CA SER A 331 -15.69 3.44 -8.56
C SER A 331 -16.86 4.27 -9.08
N MET A 332 -16.71 5.59 -9.00
CA MET A 332 -17.77 6.54 -9.35
C MET A 332 -17.19 7.68 -10.16
N LYS A 333 -17.89 8.03 -11.24
CA LYS A 333 -17.61 9.21 -12.05
C LYS A 333 -18.92 9.76 -12.57
N PHE A 334 -19.09 11.07 -12.50
CA PHE A 334 -20.30 11.75 -12.95
C PHE A 334 -19.95 12.87 -13.93
N ASP A 335 -20.78 13.09 -14.95
CA ASP A 335 -20.58 14.16 -15.94
C ASP A 335 -21.01 15.55 -15.43
N ARG A 336 -21.53 15.60 -14.21
CA ARG A 336 -21.94 16.82 -13.49
C ARG A 336 -21.48 16.70 -12.03
N PRO A 337 -21.41 17.82 -11.28
CA PRO A 337 -21.23 17.73 -9.84
C PRO A 337 -22.35 16.90 -9.22
N ALA A 338 -21.98 16.02 -8.28
CA ALA A 338 -22.90 15.07 -7.69
C ALA A 338 -22.54 14.84 -6.22
N ARG A 339 -23.53 15.00 -5.35
CA ARG A 339 -23.39 14.64 -3.95
C ARG A 339 -23.69 13.17 -3.77
N VAL A 340 -22.85 12.49 -3.01
CA VAL A 340 -22.91 11.05 -2.79
C VAL A 340 -22.92 10.77 -1.30
N THR A 341 -23.87 9.94 -0.89
CA THR A 341 -23.96 9.35 0.45
C THR A 341 -23.89 7.84 0.31
N LEU A 342 -22.92 7.21 0.96
CA LEU A 342 -22.84 5.75 1.10
C LEU A 342 -23.42 5.33 2.44
N LEU A 343 -24.35 4.38 2.41
CA LEU A 343 -24.95 3.74 3.57
C LEU A 343 -24.60 2.26 3.56
N ASP A 344 -24.41 1.66 4.73
CA ASP A 344 -24.30 0.20 4.83
C ASP A 344 -25.68 -0.48 4.97
N SER A 345 -25.70 -1.81 5.12
CA SER A 345 -26.92 -2.61 5.27
C SER A 345 -27.81 -2.22 6.45
N ASP A 346 -27.21 -1.61 7.49
CA ASP A 346 -27.91 -1.16 8.70
C ASP A 346 -28.31 0.32 8.59
N LEU A 347 -28.18 0.91 7.39
CA LEU A 347 -28.43 2.32 7.07
C LEU A 347 -27.52 3.27 7.84
N VAL A 348 -26.36 2.80 8.30
CA VAL A 348 -25.33 3.66 8.89
C VAL A 348 -24.61 4.39 7.77
N ARG A 349 -24.53 5.72 7.86
CA ARG A 349 -23.76 6.55 6.92
C ARG A 349 -22.27 6.20 7.03
N TYR A 350 -21.77 5.58 5.97
CA TYR A 350 -20.38 5.14 5.87
C TYR A 350 -19.47 6.26 5.36
N ALA A 351 -19.85 6.94 4.27
CA ALA A 351 -19.09 8.04 3.69
C ALA A 351 -20.02 9.06 3.04
N ASP A 352 -19.66 10.34 3.13
CA ASP A 352 -20.30 11.44 2.41
C ASP A 352 -19.24 12.24 1.65
N PHE A 353 -19.55 12.64 0.42
CA PHE A 353 -18.71 13.52 -0.37
C PHE A 353 -19.50 14.15 -1.52
N ASN A 354 -18.90 15.14 -2.16
CA ASN A 354 -19.45 15.78 -3.35
C ASN A 354 -18.37 15.81 -4.41
N LEU A 355 -18.62 15.13 -5.52
CA LEU A 355 -17.63 14.98 -6.59
C LEU A 355 -17.81 16.06 -7.63
N LYS A 356 -16.69 16.63 -8.07
CA LYS A 356 -16.66 17.47 -9.25
C LYS A 356 -16.97 16.64 -10.51
N ALA A 357 -17.59 17.29 -11.50
CA ALA A 357 -17.82 16.71 -12.82
C ALA A 357 -16.53 16.18 -13.45
N GLY A 358 -16.58 14.97 -14.00
CA GLY A 358 -15.48 14.31 -14.69
C GLY A 358 -14.39 13.72 -13.78
N PHE A 359 -14.43 13.99 -12.47
CA PHE A 359 -13.54 13.38 -11.49
C PHE A 359 -14.01 11.96 -11.16
N SER A 360 -13.07 11.01 -11.20
CA SER A 360 -13.31 9.61 -10.87
C SER A 360 -12.76 9.33 -9.49
N VAL A 361 -13.58 8.77 -8.61
CA VAL A 361 -13.17 8.37 -7.26
C VAL A 361 -13.34 6.87 -7.09
N LYS A 362 -12.55 6.27 -6.22
CA LYS A 362 -12.66 4.86 -5.83
C LYS A 362 -12.77 4.80 -4.31
N VAL A 363 -13.88 4.26 -3.80
CA VAL A 363 -14.15 4.18 -2.36
C VAL A 363 -14.10 2.72 -1.92
N ALA A 364 -13.27 2.43 -0.91
CA ALA A 364 -13.13 1.15 -0.27
C ALA A 364 -14.37 0.80 0.57
N LEU A 365 -14.80 -0.46 0.53
CA LEU A 365 -16.01 -0.93 1.21
C LEU A 365 -15.68 -2.05 2.21
N PRO A 366 -15.91 -1.85 3.52
CA PRO A 366 -15.67 -2.88 4.52
C PRO A 366 -16.63 -4.09 4.40
N GLY A 367 -16.09 -5.31 4.43
CA GLY A 367 -16.85 -6.56 4.63
C GLY A 367 -17.84 -6.91 3.51
N GLY A 368 -18.37 -8.13 3.52
CA GLY A 368 -19.35 -8.65 2.55
C GLY A 368 -20.78 -8.22 2.84
N ARG A 369 -21.04 -6.91 2.92
CA ARG A 369 -22.38 -6.34 3.12
C ARG A 369 -22.84 -5.56 1.89
N ASP A 370 -24.15 -5.42 1.76
CA ASP A 370 -24.75 -4.52 0.80
C ASP A 370 -24.44 -3.07 1.21
N TYR A 371 -24.13 -2.25 0.21
CA TYR A 371 -24.00 -0.81 0.37
C TYR A 371 -24.98 -0.11 -0.55
N PHE A 372 -25.61 0.95 -0.04
CA PHE A 372 -26.51 1.81 -0.80
C PHE A 372 -25.79 3.11 -1.09
N VAL A 373 -25.67 3.44 -2.38
CA VAL A 373 -25.08 4.69 -2.86
C VAL A 373 -26.23 5.61 -3.27
N SER A 374 -26.50 6.62 -2.47
CA SER A 374 -27.46 7.67 -2.80
C SER A 374 -26.75 8.83 -3.52
N VAL A 375 -27.27 9.23 -4.67
CA VAL A 375 -26.76 10.33 -5.49
C VAL A 375 -27.81 11.46 -5.54
N ASP A 376 -27.42 12.62 -5.03
CA ASP A 376 -28.24 13.84 -4.86
C ASP A 376 -29.60 13.59 -4.19
N ASP A 377 -29.68 12.61 -3.29
CA ASP A 377 -30.92 12.19 -2.61
C ASP A 377 -32.05 11.79 -3.57
N ARG A 378 -31.72 11.42 -4.81
CA ARG A 378 -32.68 11.12 -5.90
C ARG A 378 -32.53 9.74 -6.47
N LEU A 379 -31.29 9.34 -6.75
CA LEU A 379 -30.98 8.04 -7.31
C LEU A 379 -30.29 7.19 -6.24
N GLU A 380 -30.66 5.93 -6.17
CA GLU A 380 -30.05 4.96 -5.27
C GLU A 380 -29.52 3.78 -6.09
N TYR A 381 -28.30 3.39 -5.80
CA TYR A 381 -27.63 2.22 -6.38
C TYR A 381 -27.31 1.24 -5.26
N VAL A 382 -27.40 -0.05 -5.54
CA VAL A 382 -27.05 -1.09 -4.56
C VAL A 382 -25.81 -1.80 -5.02
N VAL A 383 -24.76 -1.74 -4.21
CA VAL A 383 -23.52 -2.49 -4.37
C VAL A 383 -23.66 -3.78 -3.55
N PRO A 384 -23.87 -4.95 -4.19
CA PRO A 384 -24.18 -6.18 -3.47
C PRO A 384 -23.00 -6.71 -2.67
N ALA A 385 -23.26 -7.28 -1.49
CA ALA A 385 -22.34 -7.94 -0.57
C ALA A 385 -21.29 -8.84 -1.23
N GLY A 386 -21.71 -9.61 -2.24
CA GLY A 386 -20.86 -10.57 -2.94
C GLY A 386 -20.00 -9.98 -4.07
N ALA A 387 -20.08 -8.67 -4.32
CA ALA A 387 -19.29 -8.05 -5.38
C ALA A 387 -17.83 -7.89 -4.95
N GLU A 388 -16.93 -8.66 -5.56
CA GLU A 388 -15.48 -8.59 -5.31
C GLU A 388 -14.79 -7.58 -6.26
N GLY A 389 -13.63 -7.08 -5.83
CA GLY A 389 -12.84 -6.16 -6.65
C GLY A 389 -13.47 -4.76 -6.72
N THR A 390 -13.34 -4.11 -7.88
CA THR A 390 -13.87 -2.76 -8.10
C THR A 390 -15.15 -2.82 -8.92
N VAL A 391 -16.23 -2.32 -8.34
CA VAL A 391 -17.54 -2.23 -8.99
C VAL A 391 -17.71 -0.83 -9.56
N ASP A 392 -17.93 -0.72 -10.87
CA ASP A 392 -18.29 0.55 -11.49
C ASP A 392 -19.75 0.89 -11.24
N LEU A 393 -20.02 1.99 -10.52
CA LEU A 393 -21.38 2.46 -10.25
C LEU A 393 -22.15 2.72 -11.55
N GLY A 394 -21.47 3.15 -12.62
CA GLY A 394 -22.09 3.40 -13.92
C GLY A 394 -22.64 2.15 -14.61
N ALA A 395 -22.20 0.96 -14.17
CA ALA A 395 -22.70 -0.32 -14.66
C ALA A 395 -23.90 -0.85 -13.85
N ILE A 396 -24.28 -0.18 -12.76
CA ILE A 396 -25.43 -0.55 -11.93
C ILE A 396 -26.65 0.26 -12.34
N GLU A 397 -27.77 -0.43 -12.57
CA GLU A 397 -29.05 0.22 -12.83
C GLU A 397 -29.56 0.98 -11.60
N PRO A 398 -29.79 2.31 -11.71
CA PRO A 398 -30.28 3.11 -10.59
C PRO A 398 -31.75 2.83 -10.29
N ARG A 399 -32.11 3.04 -9.03
CA ARG A 399 -33.50 3.05 -8.57
C ARG A 399 -33.85 4.46 -8.08
N GLN A 400 -35.13 4.79 -8.03
CA GLN A 400 -35.58 6.00 -7.34
C GLN A 400 -35.29 5.85 -5.84
N ALA A 401 -34.64 6.86 -5.25
CA ALA A 401 -34.33 6.84 -3.83
C ALA A 401 -35.63 6.73 -3.02
N SER A 402 -35.67 5.76 -2.10
CA SER A 402 -36.77 5.69 -1.14
C SER A 402 -36.65 6.84 -0.15
N SER A 403 -37.78 7.37 0.35
CA SER A 403 -37.84 8.49 1.31
C SER A 403 -37.18 8.22 2.67
N LEU A 404 -36.49 7.08 2.81
CA LEU A 404 -35.73 6.67 3.99
C LEU A 404 -34.32 7.29 3.99
N ALA A 405 -33.70 7.55 2.83
CA ALA A 405 -32.38 8.17 2.73
C ALA A 405 -32.33 9.62 3.26
N SER A 406 -33.49 10.29 3.37
CA SER A 406 -33.62 11.69 3.75
C SER A 406 -33.81 11.96 5.25
N ARG A 407 -33.76 10.95 6.12
CA ARG A 407 -33.95 11.13 7.57
C ARG A 407 -32.65 10.87 8.34
N GLY A 408 -31.96 11.94 8.74
CA GLY A 408 -30.89 11.88 9.74
C GLY A 408 -30.11 13.19 9.90
N ILE A 409 -30.19 13.77 11.10
CA ILE A 409 -29.46 14.96 11.64
C ILE A 409 -29.77 16.29 10.93
N ASP A 410 -29.75 17.39 11.70
CA ASP A 410 -30.23 18.74 11.36
C ASP A 410 -30.06 19.16 9.89
N ASP A 411 -31.17 19.66 9.32
CA ASP A 411 -31.32 20.16 7.95
C ASP A 411 -30.20 21.14 7.54
N TYR A 412 -29.59 21.84 8.51
CA TYR A 412 -28.48 22.75 8.28
C TYR A 412 -27.16 22.05 7.91
N TYR A 413 -26.70 21.07 8.69
CA TYR A 413 -25.43 20.39 8.44
C TYR A 413 -25.53 19.47 7.23
N VAL A 414 -26.67 18.80 7.09
CA VAL A 414 -26.96 18.01 5.89
C VAL A 414 -26.97 18.92 4.66
N ARG A 415 -27.35 20.20 4.71
CA ARG A 415 -27.25 21.08 3.53
C ARG A 415 -25.89 21.72 3.33
N SER A 416 -25.13 21.95 4.41
CA SER A 416 -23.93 22.79 4.39
C SER A 416 -22.64 21.99 4.28
N LEU A 417 -22.57 20.79 4.87
CA LEU A 417 -21.40 19.91 4.76
C LEU A 417 -21.34 19.26 3.40
N PHE A 418 -20.14 19.14 2.84
CA PHE A 418 -19.92 18.58 1.51
C PHE A 418 -20.75 19.30 0.41
N SER A 419 -21.09 20.58 0.60
CA SER A 419 -21.83 21.32 -0.43
C SER A 419 -20.94 21.74 -1.60
N THR A 420 -19.63 21.85 -1.37
CA THR A 420 -18.65 22.19 -2.40
C THR A 420 -18.17 20.93 -3.11
N PRO A 421 -18.24 20.88 -4.46
CA PRO A 421 -17.67 19.77 -5.22
C PRO A 421 -16.15 19.70 -5.05
N PHE A 422 -15.66 18.54 -4.63
CA PHE A 422 -14.24 18.24 -4.44
C PHE A 422 -13.64 17.59 -5.70
N GLY A 423 -12.38 17.92 -5.98
CA GLY A 423 -11.61 17.41 -7.10
C GLY A 423 -10.21 18.03 -7.17
N PRO A 424 -9.41 17.69 -8.21
CA PRO A 424 -8.00 18.06 -8.31
C PRO A 424 -7.68 19.55 -8.21
N ASP A 425 -8.55 20.41 -8.76
CA ASP A 425 -8.36 21.86 -8.73
C ASP A 425 -8.56 22.45 -7.33
N VAL A 426 -9.58 21.98 -6.59
CA VAL A 426 -9.83 22.41 -5.21
C VAL A 426 -8.69 21.97 -4.31
N ALA A 427 -8.20 20.74 -4.50
CA ALA A 427 -7.07 20.22 -3.75
C ALA A 427 -5.79 21.04 -4.05
N ALA A 428 -5.51 21.34 -5.32
CA ALA A 428 -4.37 22.16 -5.72
C ALA A 428 -4.44 23.60 -5.17
N GLU A 429 -5.62 24.23 -5.18
CA GLU A 429 -5.84 25.56 -4.59
C GLU A 429 -5.56 25.56 -3.08
N TYR A 430 -6.07 24.54 -2.37
CA TYR A 430 -5.82 24.37 -0.94
C TYR A 430 -4.31 24.25 -0.66
N LEU A 431 -3.59 23.40 -1.41
CA LEU A 431 -2.15 23.24 -1.27
C LEU A 431 -1.39 24.55 -1.51
N ALA A 432 -1.70 25.26 -2.59
CA ALA A 432 -1.04 26.51 -2.94
C ALA A 432 -1.21 27.56 -1.83
N SER A 433 -2.38 27.59 -1.18
CA SER A 433 -2.68 28.54 -0.11
C SER A 433 -2.06 28.17 1.25
N ARG A 434 -1.94 26.88 1.58
CA ARG A 434 -1.55 26.40 2.93
C ARG A 434 -0.15 25.84 3.04
N TYR A 435 0.41 25.34 1.94
CA TYR A 435 1.74 24.70 1.90
C TYR A 435 2.73 25.45 1.01
N GLY A 436 2.31 26.54 0.36
CA GLY A 436 3.15 27.37 -0.53
C GLY A 436 3.29 26.80 -1.95
N PRO A 437 3.85 27.58 -2.89
CA PRO A 437 4.09 27.12 -4.26
C PRO A 437 5.17 26.03 -4.26
N GLY A 438 4.83 24.81 -4.69
CA GLY A 438 5.79 23.69 -4.79
C GLY A 438 5.23 22.29 -4.53
N LEU A 439 4.02 22.17 -3.96
CA LEU A 439 3.30 20.89 -3.87
C LEU A 439 2.30 20.77 -5.03
N THR A 440 2.53 19.84 -5.94
CA THR A 440 1.62 19.50 -7.03
C THR A 440 1.17 18.05 -6.93
N PHE A 441 -0.14 17.81 -7.00
CA PHE A 441 -0.67 16.45 -7.18
C PHE A 441 -0.37 15.99 -8.60
N THR A 442 0.56 15.05 -8.75
CA THR A 442 0.85 14.46 -10.05
C THR A 442 0.18 13.11 -10.12
N ARG A 443 -0.84 13.00 -10.97
CA ARG A 443 -1.48 11.72 -11.30
C ARG A 443 -0.45 10.79 -11.90
N THR A 444 0.05 9.88 -11.08
CA THR A 444 1.05 8.91 -11.50
C THR A 444 0.29 7.68 -11.99
N PHE A 445 0.26 7.49 -13.31
CA PHE A 445 -0.36 6.30 -13.89
C PHE A 445 0.61 5.12 -13.72
N VAL A 446 0.48 4.40 -12.61
CA VAL A 446 1.24 3.17 -12.38
C VAL A 446 0.58 2.08 -13.20
N ARG A 447 1.16 1.72 -14.35
CA ARG A 447 0.80 0.46 -15.02
C ARG A 447 1.32 -0.68 -14.15
N PRO A 448 0.46 -1.62 -13.71
CA PRO A 448 0.94 -2.81 -13.01
C PRO A 448 1.94 -3.57 -13.89
N TRP A 449 3.04 -4.03 -13.30
CA TRP A 449 4.11 -4.74 -14.02
C TRP A 449 3.59 -5.94 -14.84
N TYR A 450 2.49 -6.56 -14.42
CA TYR A 450 1.87 -7.70 -15.10
C TYR A 450 1.00 -7.33 -16.32
N GLU A 451 0.74 -6.04 -16.58
CA GLU A 451 0.05 -5.58 -17.80
C GLU A 451 1.00 -5.43 -19.00
N ASN A 452 2.30 -5.73 -18.83
CA ASN A 452 3.26 -5.69 -19.92
C ASN A 452 3.07 -6.87 -20.89
N GLY A 453 2.21 -6.65 -21.89
CA GLY A 453 1.90 -7.65 -22.93
C GLY A 453 3.14 -8.17 -23.68
N TRP A 454 4.21 -7.37 -23.78
CA TRP A 454 5.47 -7.81 -24.40
C TRP A 454 6.27 -8.75 -23.49
N GLY A 455 6.26 -8.50 -22.17
CA GLY A 455 6.84 -9.42 -21.18
C GLY A 455 6.19 -10.79 -21.24
N TRP A 456 4.85 -10.84 -21.25
CA TRP A 456 4.11 -12.10 -21.39
C TRP A 456 4.31 -12.78 -22.75
N ALA A 457 4.35 -12.02 -23.84
CA ALA A 457 4.62 -12.58 -25.16
C ALA A 457 6.02 -13.23 -25.22
N ALA A 458 7.04 -12.59 -24.64
CA ALA A 458 8.40 -13.12 -24.59
C ALA A 458 8.51 -14.38 -23.71
N VAL A 459 7.90 -14.37 -22.51
CA VAL A 459 7.86 -15.54 -21.63
C VAL A 459 7.10 -16.69 -22.28
N GLY A 460 5.94 -16.42 -22.88
CA GLY A 460 5.13 -17.42 -23.59
C GLY A 460 5.86 -18.05 -24.76
N ALA A 461 6.49 -17.23 -25.61
CA ALA A 461 7.32 -17.72 -26.72
C ALA A 461 8.53 -18.53 -26.22
N GLY A 462 9.16 -18.09 -25.14
CA GLY A 462 10.27 -18.81 -24.52
C GLY A 462 9.88 -20.18 -23.97
N ALA A 463 8.74 -20.29 -23.30
CA ALA A 463 8.22 -21.56 -22.79
C ALA A 463 7.92 -22.57 -23.92
N VAL A 464 7.34 -22.11 -25.04
CA VAL A 464 7.10 -22.96 -26.22
C VAL A 464 8.42 -23.49 -26.79
N LEU A 465 9.43 -22.62 -26.96
CA LEU A 465 10.74 -23.02 -27.49
C LEU A 465 11.48 -24.00 -26.57
N LEU A 466 11.37 -23.82 -25.25
CA LEU A 466 11.91 -24.77 -24.28
C LEU A 466 11.23 -26.14 -24.41
N GLY A 467 9.90 -26.18 -24.57
CA GLY A 467 9.14 -27.41 -24.79
C GLY A 467 9.53 -28.13 -26.09
N VAL A 468 9.68 -27.39 -27.19
CA VAL A 468 10.14 -27.92 -28.48
C VAL A 468 11.56 -28.47 -28.36
N GLY A 469 12.47 -27.73 -27.71
CA GLY A 469 13.84 -28.17 -27.46
C GLY A 469 13.91 -29.49 -26.69
N ALA A 470 13.16 -29.60 -25.58
CA ALA A 470 13.10 -30.82 -24.79
C ALA A 470 12.53 -32.02 -25.57
N ALA A 471 11.52 -31.79 -26.41
CA ALA A 471 10.94 -32.85 -27.26
C ALA A 471 11.95 -33.36 -28.30
N LEU A 472 12.72 -32.46 -28.93
CA LEU A 472 13.75 -32.82 -29.90
C LEU A 472 14.89 -33.62 -29.26
N GLU A 473 15.34 -33.24 -28.05
CA GLU A 473 16.32 -34.02 -27.30
C GLU A 473 15.77 -35.42 -26.94
N GLY A 474 14.49 -35.52 -26.57
CA GLY A 474 13.82 -36.81 -26.36
C GLY A 474 13.80 -37.69 -27.63
N LEU A 475 13.54 -37.09 -28.79
CA LEU A 475 13.62 -37.78 -30.08
C LEU A 475 15.06 -38.19 -30.42
N ALA A 476 16.06 -37.36 -30.11
CA ALA A 476 17.46 -37.71 -30.32
C ALA A 476 17.90 -38.91 -29.47
N VAL A 477 17.42 -39.01 -28.22
CA VAL A 477 17.65 -40.18 -27.36
C VAL A 477 17.00 -41.43 -27.95
N SER A 478 15.72 -41.34 -28.35
CA SER A 478 15.02 -42.46 -28.98
C SER A 478 15.72 -42.93 -30.26
N GLU A 479 16.24 -42.01 -31.06
CA GLU A 479 16.93 -42.31 -32.30
C GLU A 479 18.34 -42.90 -32.07
N SER A 480 19.01 -42.50 -30.99
CA SER A 480 20.28 -43.07 -30.53
C SER A 480 20.13 -44.54 -30.11
N ASP A 481 19.06 -44.85 -29.38
CA ASP A 481 18.75 -46.23 -28.99
C ASP A 481 18.49 -47.10 -30.23
N ALA A 482 17.78 -46.56 -31.23
CA ALA A 482 17.56 -47.23 -32.51
C ALA A 482 18.86 -47.44 -33.31
N ALA A 483 19.74 -46.43 -33.38
CA ALA A 483 21.03 -46.51 -34.07
C ALA A 483 21.94 -47.63 -33.51
N GLN A 484 21.92 -47.80 -32.18
CA GLN A 484 22.70 -48.85 -31.51
C GLN A 484 22.18 -50.26 -31.85
N ALA A 485 20.86 -50.42 -32.00
CA ALA A 485 20.21 -51.67 -32.35
C ALA A 485 20.41 -52.10 -33.83
N THR A 486 20.67 -51.16 -34.74
CA THR A 486 20.78 -51.44 -36.19
C THR A 486 22.14 -52.06 -36.57
N PRO A 487 22.24 -53.24 -37.21
CA PRO A 487 23.54 -53.88 -37.50
C PRO A 487 24.32 -53.29 -38.68
N TRP A 488 23.64 -52.64 -39.63
CA TRP A 488 24.22 -52.21 -40.91
C TRP A 488 24.74 -50.76 -40.88
N GLY A 489 25.87 -50.52 -41.56
CA GLY A 489 26.56 -49.22 -41.53
C GLY A 489 25.79 -48.07 -42.20
N ASP A 490 25.14 -48.34 -43.33
CA ASP A 490 24.45 -47.30 -44.10
C ASP A 490 23.17 -46.81 -43.41
N GLU A 491 22.43 -47.70 -42.76
CA GLU A 491 21.25 -47.34 -41.96
C GLU A 491 21.64 -46.61 -40.67
N ARG A 492 22.73 -47.04 -40.00
CA ARG A 492 23.29 -46.32 -38.84
C ARG A 492 23.70 -44.89 -39.18
N ALA A 493 24.26 -44.66 -40.37
CA ALA A 493 24.61 -43.31 -40.82
C ALA A 493 23.35 -42.42 -40.92
N ALA A 494 22.24 -42.94 -41.45
CA ALA A 494 20.99 -42.21 -41.52
C ALA A 494 20.37 -41.90 -40.14
N HIS A 495 20.53 -42.79 -39.15
CA HIS A 495 20.14 -42.51 -37.77
C HIS A 495 21.03 -41.41 -37.14
N ASN A 496 22.34 -41.47 -37.36
CA ASN A 496 23.28 -40.45 -36.84
C ASN A 496 22.98 -39.05 -37.41
N ASP A 497 22.65 -38.95 -38.71
CA ASP A 497 22.29 -37.66 -39.32
C ASP A 497 21.01 -37.06 -38.69
N ARG A 498 20.04 -37.91 -38.32
CA ARG A 498 18.81 -37.47 -37.62
C ARG A 498 19.10 -37.05 -36.17
N ILE A 499 19.94 -37.79 -35.46
CA ILE A 499 20.40 -37.44 -34.11
C ILE A 499 21.09 -36.08 -34.12
N ASP A 500 22.01 -35.84 -35.05
CA ASP A 500 22.70 -34.56 -35.17
C ASP A 500 21.73 -33.42 -35.49
N THR A 501 20.74 -33.67 -36.34
CA THR A 501 19.68 -32.70 -36.66
C THR A 501 18.85 -32.37 -35.41
N TYR A 502 18.39 -33.38 -34.67
CA TYR A 502 17.59 -33.18 -33.46
C TYR A 502 18.36 -32.49 -32.34
N ASN A 503 19.62 -32.88 -32.10
CA ASN A 503 20.48 -32.23 -31.10
C ASN A 503 20.75 -30.76 -31.49
N THR A 504 21.05 -30.49 -32.77
CA THR A 504 21.35 -29.12 -33.22
C THR A 504 20.13 -28.21 -33.06
N LEU A 505 18.96 -28.67 -33.49
CA LEU A 505 17.71 -27.92 -33.36
C LEU A 505 17.22 -27.85 -31.91
N GLY A 506 17.44 -28.90 -31.12
CA GLY A 506 17.09 -28.99 -29.70
C GLY A 506 17.86 -27.95 -28.89
N ILE A 507 19.19 -27.96 -28.99
CA ILE A 507 20.06 -26.99 -28.33
C ILE A 507 19.73 -25.56 -28.77
N ALA A 508 19.54 -25.31 -30.07
CA ALA A 508 19.18 -23.98 -30.57
C ALA A 508 17.85 -23.48 -29.97
N SER A 509 16.85 -24.36 -29.88
CA SER A 509 15.54 -24.05 -29.30
C SER A 509 15.61 -23.79 -27.80
N LEU A 510 16.42 -24.57 -27.07
CA LEU A 510 16.63 -24.37 -25.63
C LEU A 510 17.33 -23.05 -25.32
N VAL A 511 18.37 -22.69 -26.09
CA VAL A 511 19.10 -21.42 -25.92
C VAL A 511 18.19 -20.23 -26.26
N ALA A 512 17.47 -20.29 -27.37
CA ALA A 512 16.53 -19.24 -27.76
C ALA A 512 15.38 -19.10 -26.74
N GLY A 513 14.84 -20.23 -26.27
CA GLY A 513 13.77 -20.25 -25.27
C GLY A 513 14.20 -19.67 -23.93
N GLY A 514 15.37 -20.09 -23.42
CA GLY A 514 15.95 -19.53 -22.19
C GLY A 514 16.26 -18.03 -22.30
N GLY A 515 16.77 -17.59 -23.45
CA GLY A 515 17.01 -16.18 -23.74
C GLY A 515 15.72 -15.35 -23.77
N ALA A 516 14.65 -15.88 -24.37
CA ALA A 516 13.36 -15.21 -24.44
C ALA A 516 12.68 -15.11 -23.06
N VAL A 517 12.75 -16.16 -22.24
CA VAL A 517 12.27 -16.11 -20.84
C VAL A 517 13.07 -15.09 -20.04
N ALA A 518 14.40 -15.13 -20.11
CA ALA A 518 15.25 -14.17 -19.40
C ALA A 518 14.98 -12.73 -19.83
N PHE A 519 14.78 -12.50 -21.13
CA PHE A 519 14.42 -11.20 -21.67
C PHE A 519 13.02 -10.74 -21.22
N GLY A 520 12.01 -11.62 -21.25
CA GLY A 520 10.67 -11.31 -20.75
C GLY A 520 10.65 -11.00 -19.25
N THR A 521 11.38 -11.78 -18.44
CA THR A 521 11.58 -11.49 -17.02
C THR A 521 12.33 -10.18 -16.80
N ALA A 522 13.36 -9.90 -17.61
CA ALA A 522 14.04 -8.61 -17.57
C ALA A 522 13.10 -7.46 -17.93
N LEU A 523 12.18 -7.64 -18.89
CA LEU A 523 11.16 -6.63 -19.18
C LEU A 523 10.26 -6.38 -17.96
N PHE A 524 9.84 -7.39 -17.21
CA PHE A 524 9.10 -7.17 -15.96
C PHE A 524 9.94 -6.48 -14.87
N LEU A 525 11.24 -6.77 -14.80
CA LEU A 525 12.16 -6.17 -13.82
C LEU A 525 12.62 -4.75 -14.20
N LEU A 526 12.59 -4.40 -15.48
CA LEU A 526 12.92 -3.10 -16.04
C LEU A 526 11.69 -2.20 -16.16
N ASP A 527 10.53 -2.79 -16.43
CA ASP A 527 9.20 -2.19 -16.25
C ASP A 527 8.83 -2.20 -14.77
N ARG A 528 9.75 -1.71 -13.95
CA ARG A 528 9.41 -1.36 -12.58
C ARG A 528 8.31 -0.31 -12.68
N PRO A 529 7.24 -0.39 -11.86
CA PRO A 529 6.50 0.81 -11.57
C PRO A 529 7.54 1.83 -11.12
N VAL A 530 7.74 2.90 -11.88
CA VAL A 530 8.60 3.99 -11.44
C VAL A 530 7.84 4.65 -10.31
N GLU A 531 7.99 4.08 -9.11
CA GLU A 531 7.75 4.77 -7.87
C GLU A 531 8.81 5.86 -7.78
N HIS A 532 8.42 7.05 -8.21
CA HIS A 532 8.65 8.18 -7.35
C HIS A 532 7.32 8.91 -7.22
N VAL A 533 6.71 8.83 -6.02
CA VAL A 533 6.03 10.00 -5.48
C VAL A 533 7.14 11.06 -5.36
N ARG A 534 7.32 11.83 -6.42
CA ARG A 534 8.18 13.00 -6.40
C ARG A 534 7.26 14.18 -6.19
N ILE A 535 6.96 14.43 -4.91
CA ILE A 535 6.89 15.82 -4.49
C ILE A 535 8.30 16.35 -4.69
N VAL A 536 8.55 17.03 -5.81
CA VAL A 536 9.81 17.75 -5.99
C VAL A 536 9.63 19.08 -5.28
N PRO A 537 10.36 19.37 -4.21
CA PRO A 537 10.48 20.74 -3.75
C PRO A 537 11.19 21.49 -4.86
N ASP A 538 10.48 22.31 -5.64
CA ASP A 538 11.13 23.37 -6.40
C ASP A 538 11.48 24.47 -5.40
N LEU A 539 12.59 24.24 -4.70
CA LEU A 539 13.26 25.26 -3.91
C LEU A 539 13.83 26.27 -4.91
N GLY A 540 12.98 27.19 -5.37
CA GLY A 540 13.41 28.35 -6.13
C GLY A 540 14.60 29.05 -5.43
N PRO A 541 15.36 29.90 -6.17
CA PRO A 541 16.66 30.41 -5.72
C PRO A 541 16.49 31.22 -4.43
N GLY A 542 16.74 30.58 -3.28
CA GLY A 542 16.47 31.15 -1.96
C GLY A 542 16.50 30.13 -0.81
N PHE A 543 16.20 28.85 -1.08
CA PHE A 543 16.34 27.79 -0.07
C PHE A 543 17.64 27.01 -0.26
N SER A 544 18.69 27.47 0.43
CA SER A 544 19.87 26.65 0.69
C SER A 544 19.62 25.84 1.96
N LEU A 545 19.67 24.51 1.87
CA LEU A 545 20.01 23.65 3.01
C LEU A 545 21.46 23.98 3.41
N LEU A 546 21.62 24.99 4.26
CA LEU A 546 22.90 25.27 4.90
C LEU A 546 23.13 24.22 5.99
N PRO A 547 24.28 23.53 6.01
CA PRO A 547 24.65 22.71 7.15
C PRO A 547 24.82 23.65 8.35
N LEU A 548 24.23 23.30 9.49
CA LEU A 548 24.39 24.03 10.74
C LEU A 548 25.88 24.23 11.07
N PRO A 549 26.29 25.46 11.46
CA PRO A 549 27.30 25.62 12.48
C PRO A 549 26.70 26.37 13.68
N GLY A 550 27.19 25.98 14.86
CA GLY A 550 26.70 26.34 16.18
C GLY A 550 26.26 27.80 16.41
N GLY A 551 25.22 27.90 17.24
CA GLY A 551 25.05 28.95 18.23
C GLY A 551 24.86 30.38 17.71
N ALA A 552 23.62 30.74 17.39
CA ALA A 552 23.06 32.05 17.71
C ALA A 552 21.54 32.00 17.51
N ALA A 553 20.79 32.36 18.56
CA ALA A 553 19.36 32.56 18.50
C ALA A 553 19.02 33.67 17.48
N VAL A 554 18.05 33.40 16.61
CA VAL A 554 17.36 34.45 15.86
C VAL A 554 15.91 34.42 16.30
N GLU A 555 15.57 35.39 17.15
CA GLU A 555 14.20 35.76 17.46
C GLU A 555 13.50 36.18 16.16
N GLY A 556 12.53 35.38 15.73
CA GLY A 556 11.55 35.75 14.72
C GLY A 556 10.17 35.58 15.33
N ARG A 557 9.51 36.70 15.64
CA ARG A 557 8.12 36.73 16.12
C ARG A 557 7.20 35.97 15.17
N PHE A 558 6.45 35.01 15.69
CA PHE A 558 5.24 34.44 15.10
C PHE A 558 4.13 34.41 16.15
#